data_AF-A0A1D4JJJ4-F1
#
_entry.id   AF-A0A1D4JJJ4-F1
#
_cell.length_a   1.000
_cell.length_b   1.000
_cell.length_c   1.000
_cell.angle_alpha   90.00
_cell.angle_beta   90.00
_cell.angle_gamma   90.00
#
_symmetry.space_group_name_H-M   'P 1'
#
loop_
_entity.id
_entity.type
_entity.pdbx_description
1 polymer ?
#
loop_
_entity_poly.entity_id
_entity_poly.type
_entity_poly.pdbx_seq_one_letter_code
_entity_poly.pdbx_strand_id
1 'polypeptide(L)'
;MNSFGPIEIGLIVAIVVAVICLILFIVALKSKKKAQEKVEAQYKSREQQLSDAHEEELEKERIENKKTVTKQQEEYTATVNSKDREIDALKLFSKNQSEYVTDMRLIGIRERLVNEKRIRPEDMHIMANIFLPRNEFSEVQRISHLVLTRTGLYIIDSQVLKGHVYNGVSAAQFKEQPMMEQVFSTLDLDRTTPQTLVLDQNEDKESLSFVNYTTHLNEIEKLAGDIQTELNLKFTPTTILYFNPKNDGAVTISNYAQSSNTKVLVGPEQLDEFFNKFVFHGRIQYNVEDLQRVMDEIESFN
;
A
#
# COMPACT_ATOMS: atom_id res chain seq x y z
N MET A 1 -108.36 -4.55 -51.00
CA MET A 1 -107.13 -5.26 -50.57
C MET A 1 -106.20 -5.25 -51.77
N ASN A 2 -105.25 -4.31 -51.81
CA ASN A 2 -104.40 -4.12 -52.99
C ASN A 2 -103.38 -5.25 -53.08
N SER A 3 -103.63 -6.16 -54.02
CA SER A 3 -102.68 -7.18 -54.48
C SER A 3 -101.57 -6.47 -55.25
N PHE A 4 -100.37 -6.38 -54.67
CA PHE A 4 -99.17 -5.94 -55.38
C PHE A 4 -98.90 -6.87 -56.56
N GLY A 5 -98.59 -6.30 -57.73
CA GLY A 5 -98.25 -7.07 -58.91
C GLY A 5 -96.89 -7.77 -58.77
N PRO A 6 -96.63 -8.88 -59.50
CA PRO A 6 -95.36 -9.62 -59.42
C PRO A 6 -94.11 -8.77 -59.67
N ILE A 7 -94.25 -7.67 -60.42
CA ILE A 7 -93.16 -6.73 -60.75
C ILE A 7 -92.83 -5.80 -59.56
N GLU A 8 -93.82 -5.36 -58.79
CA GLU A 8 -93.63 -4.45 -57.65
C GLU A 8 -93.00 -5.16 -56.45
N ILE A 9 -93.39 -6.42 -56.20
CA ILE A 9 -92.78 -7.28 -55.17
C ILE A 9 -91.31 -7.56 -55.52
N GLY A 10 -91.01 -7.83 -56.79
CA GLY A 10 -89.63 -8.02 -57.26
C GLY A 10 -88.74 -6.79 -57.06
N LEU A 11 -89.29 -5.59 -57.24
CA LEU A 11 -88.58 -4.31 -57.08
C LEU A 11 -88.28 -4.00 -55.61
N ILE A 12 -89.23 -4.26 -54.70
CA ILE A 12 -89.03 -4.11 -53.24
C ILE A 12 -87.97 -5.10 -52.75
N VAL A 13 -88.02 -6.36 -53.19
CA VAL A 13 -87.02 -7.37 -52.83
C VAL A 13 -85.63 -6.98 -53.34
N ALA A 14 -85.52 -6.46 -54.57
CA ALA A 14 -84.24 -5.99 -55.11
C ALA A 14 -83.65 -4.81 -54.31
N ILE A 15 -84.49 -3.87 -53.85
CA ILE A 15 -84.05 -2.74 -53.01
C ILE A 15 -83.57 -3.25 -51.64
N VAL A 16 -84.29 -4.17 -51.02
CA VAL A 16 -83.90 -4.75 -49.72
C VAL A 16 -82.57 -5.50 -49.82
N VAL A 17 -82.39 -6.29 -50.88
CA VAL A 17 -81.13 -7.00 -51.14
C VAL A 17 -79.98 -6.00 -51.40
N ALA A 18 -80.22 -4.93 -52.15
CA ALA A 18 -79.22 -3.89 -52.39
C ALA A 18 -78.80 -3.19 -51.08
N VAL A 19 -79.74 -2.89 -50.18
CA VAL A 19 -79.46 -2.29 -48.87
C VAL A 19 -78.66 -3.25 -47.98
N ILE A 20 -79.00 -4.54 -47.95
CA ILE A 20 -78.26 -5.55 -47.19
C ILE A 20 -76.82 -5.70 -47.73
N CYS A 21 -76.65 -5.74 -49.05
CA CYS A 21 -75.32 -5.77 -49.68
C CYS A 21 -74.51 -4.51 -49.35
N LEU A 22 -75.15 -3.34 -49.31
CA LEU A 22 -74.49 -2.08 -48.98
C LEU A 22 -74.06 -2.03 -47.50
N ILE A 23 -74.88 -2.54 -46.58
CA ILE A 23 -74.53 -2.68 -45.16
C ILE A 23 -73.35 -3.66 -44.99
N LEU A 24 -73.40 -4.83 -45.63
CA LEU A 24 -72.32 -5.82 -45.58
C LEU A 24 -71.01 -5.27 -46.17
N PHE A 25 -71.10 -4.48 -47.23
CA PHE A 25 -69.94 -3.81 -47.84
C PHE A 25 -69.31 -2.78 -46.89
N ILE A 26 -70.12 -1.96 -46.20
CA ILE A 26 -69.62 -1.00 -45.21
C ILE A 26 -68.97 -1.72 -44.02
N VAL A 27 -69.55 -2.83 -43.55
CA VAL A 27 -68.97 -3.62 -42.46
C VAL A 27 -67.64 -4.26 -42.87
N ALA A 28 -67.54 -4.78 -44.10
CA ALA A 28 -66.31 -5.35 -44.64
C ALA A 28 -65.20 -4.30 -44.81
N LEU A 29 -65.53 -3.07 -45.21
CA LEU A 29 -64.58 -1.96 -45.29
C LEU A 29 -64.08 -1.54 -43.91
N LYS A 30 -64.97 -1.43 -42.92
CA LYS A 30 -64.59 -1.10 -41.54
C LYS A 30 -63.77 -2.21 -40.88
N SER A 31 -64.05 -3.48 -41.17
CA SER A 31 -63.28 -4.61 -40.62
C SER A 31 -61.88 -4.67 -41.22
N LYS A 32 -61.71 -4.44 -42.53
CA LYS A 32 -60.40 -4.31 -43.18
C LYS A 32 -59.57 -3.18 -42.58
N LYS A 33 -60.18 -2.01 -42.39
CA LYS A 33 -59.49 -0.85 -41.81
C LYS A 33 -59.03 -1.12 -40.36
N LYS A 34 -59.90 -1.69 -39.52
CA LYS A 34 -59.53 -2.11 -38.16
C LYS A 34 -58.44 -3.18 -38.15
N ALA A 35 -58.46 -4.13 -39.08
CA ALA A 35 -57.43 -5.16 -39.17
C ALA A 35 -56.06 -4.56 -39.54
N GLN A 36 -56.02 -3.62 -40.49
CA GLN A 36 -54.81 -2.88 -40.84
C GLN A 36 -54.26 -2.07 -39.65
N GLU A 37 -55.11 -1.28 -38.98
CA GLU A 37 -54.70 -0.48 -37.81
C GLU A 37 -54.14 -1.36 -36.69
N LYS A 38 -54.71 -2.56 -36.49
CA LYS A 38 -54.26 -3.51 -35.46
C LYS A 38 -52.91 -4.16 -35.81
N VAL A 39 -52.68 -4.48 -37.08
CA VAL A 39 -51.38 -5.00 -37.56
C VAL A 39 -50.32 -3.90 -37.47
N GLU A 40 -50.64 -2.67 -37.85
CA GLU A 40 -49.71 -1.54 -37.80
C GLU A 40 -49.34 -1.17 -36.35
N ALA A 41 -50.32 -1.18 -35.43
CA ALA A 41 -50.08 -1.00 -34.01
C ALA A 41 -49.24 -2.13 -33.40
N GLN A 42 -49.46 -3.39 -33.79
CA GLN A 42 -48.63 -4.51 -33.36
C GLN A 42 -47.19 -4.43 -33.91
N TYR A 43 -47.03 -3.98 -35.16
CA TYR A 43 -45.71 -3.77 -35.75
C TYR A 43 -44.95 -2.68 -35.00
N LYS A 44 -45.55 -1.51 -34.77
CA LYS A 44 -44.93 -0.42 -34.00
C LYS A 44 -44.60 -0.83 -32.57
N SER A 45 -45.50 -1.55 -31.90
CA SER A 45 -45.24 -2.06 -30.55
C SER A 45 -44.08 -3.05 -30.51
N ARG A 46 -43.93 -3.93 -31.51
CA ARG A 46 -42.80 -4.85 -31.60
C ARG A 46 -41.49 -4.13 -31.90
N GLU A 47 -41.52 -3.17 -32.81
CA GLU A 47 -40.34 -2.38 -33.18
C GLU A 47 -39.82 -1.59 -31.97
N GLN A 48 -40.75 -0.99 -31.20
CA GLN A 48 -40.41 -0.27 -29.99
C GLN A 48 -39.86 -1.19 -28.89
N GLN A 49 -40.48 -2.35 -28.67
CA GLN A 49 -39.95 -3.36 -27.73
C GLN A 49 -38.56 -3.87 -28.13
N LEU A 50 -38.30 -4.04 -29.43
CA LEU A 50 -36.98 -4.46 -29.92
C LEU A 50 -35.93 -3.38 -29.71
N SER A 51 -36.32 -2.12 -29.95
CA SER A 51 -35.47 -0.94 -29.71
C SER A 51 -35.13 -0.79 -28.23
N ASP A 52 -36.14 -0.84 -27.35
CA ASP A 52 -35.97 -0.69 -25.90
C ASP A 52 -35.10 -1.82 -25.33
N ALA A 53 -35.31 -3.06 -25.80
CA ALA A 53 -34.50 -4.21 -25.38
C ALA A 53 -33.04 -4.09 -25.82
N HIS A 54 -32.80 -3.58 -27.03
CA HIS A 54 -31.46 -3.35 -27.54
C HIS A 54 -30.73 -2.22 -26.79
N GLU A 55 -31.47 -1.16 -26.45
CA GLU A 55 -30.93 -0.03 -25.67
C GLU A 55 -30.58 -0.47 -24.23
N GLU A 56 -31.41 -1.30 -23.59
CA GLU A 56 -31.13 -1.87 -22.27
C GLU A 56 -29.92 -2.82 -22.29
N GLU A 57 -29.75 -3.61 -23.34
CA GLU A 57 -28.61 -4.51 -23.52
C GLU A 57 -27.30 -3.72 -23.73
N LEU A 58 -27.33 -2.68 -24.56
CA LEU A 58 -26.22 -1.75 -24.75
C LEU A 58 -25.83 -1.02 -23.45
N GLU A 59 -26.81 -0.64 -22.64
CA GLU A 59 -26.54 0.03 -21.37
C GLU A 59 -25.94 -0.92 -20.34
N LYS A 60 -26.42 -2.17 -20.26
CA LYS A 60 -25.79 -3.22 -19.43
C LYS A 60 -24.36 -3.50 -19.87
N GLU A 61 -24.11 -3.67 -21.16
CA GLU A 61 -22.77 -3.89 -21.70
C GLU A 61 -21.84 -2.70 -21.42
N ARG A 62 -22.33 -1.46 -21.54
CA ARG A 62 -21.56 -0.26 -21.15
C ARG A 62 -21.21 -0.25 -19.68
N ILE A 63 -22.14 -0.59 -18.79
CA ILE A 63 -21.91 -0.62 -17.34
C ILE A 63 -20.87 -1.71 -17.00
N GLU A 64 -21.00 -2.91 -17.58
CA GLU A 64 -20.04 -3.99 -17.38
C GLU A 64 -18.66 -3.63 -17.92
N ASN A 65 -18.57 -3.10 -19.14
CA ASN A 65 -17.29 -2.63 -19.70
C ASN A 65 -16.68 -1.52 -18.87
N LYS A 66 -17.46 -0.56 -18.37
CA LYS A 66 -16.94 0.50 -17.49
C LYS A 66 -16.38 -0.09 -16.19
N LYS A 67 -17.05 -1.08 -15.62
CA LYS A 67 -16.60 -1.77 -14.41
C LYS A 67 -15.32 -2.59 -14.64
N THR A 68 -15.22 -3.32 -15.73
CA THR A 68 -14.02 -4.10 -16.08
C THR A 68 -12.84 -3.17 -16.38
N VAL A 69 -13.05 -2.09 -17.14
CA VAL A 69 -12.02 -1.09 -17.43
C VAL A 69 -11.52 -0.42 -16.16
N THR A 70 -12.41 -0.01 -15.26
CA THR A 70 -12.01 0.63 -13.99
C THR A 70 -11.19 -0.33 -13.13
N LYS A 71 -11.64 -1.60 -13.03
CA LYS A 71 -10.91 -2.63 -12.27
C LYS A 71 -9.55 -2.93 -12.87
N GLN A 72 -9.46 -3.05 -14.20
CA GLN A 72 -8.19 -3.24 -14.90
C GLN A 72 -7.26 -2.04 -14.71
N GLN A 73 -7.79 -0.83 -14.69
CA GLN A 73 -7.01 0.38 -14.47
C GLN A 73 -6.48 0.45 -13.04
N GLU A 74 -7.30 0.13 -12.04
CA GLU A 74 -6.87 0.01 -10.63
C GLU A 74 -5.78 -1.07 -10.45
N GLU A 75 -5.98 -2.26 -11.02
CA GLU A 75 -5.00 -3.36 -10.98
C GLU A 75 -3.70 -2.99 -11.70
N TYR A 76 -3.79 -2.32 -12.85
CA TYR A 76 -2.64 -1.84 -13.60
C TYR A 76 -1.88 -0.77 -12.82
N THR A 77 -2.56 0.23 -12.25
CA THR A 77 -1.94 1.27 -11.43
C THR A 77 -1.29 0.68 -10.18
N ALA A 78 -1.93 -0.29 -9.51
CA ALA A 78 -1.34 -1.00 -8.38
C ALA A 78 -0.07 -1.77 -8.79
N THR A 79 -0.09 -2.43 -9.95
CA THR A 79 1.05 -3.19 -10.49
C THR A 79 2.20 -2.25 -10.88
N VAL A 80 1.91 -1.15 -11.56
CA VAL A 80 2.90 -0.13 -11.94
C VAL A 80 3.53 0.46 -10.69
N ASN A 81 2.74 0.87 -9.69
CA ASN A 81 3.27 1.40 -8.43
C ASN A 81 4.15 0.39 -7.69
N SER A 82 3.79 -0.90 -7.73
CA SER A 82 4.62 -1.97 -7.16
C SER A 82 5.93 -2.13 -7.94
N LYS A 83 5.88 -2.06 -9.27
CA LYS A 83 7.05 -2.21 -10.15
C LYS A 83 7.97 -0.99 -10.12
N ASP A 84 7.44 0.21 -9.98
CA ASP A 84 8.24 1.44 -9.82
C ASP A 84 9.00 1.42 -8.50
N ARG A 85 8.35 0.98 -7.41
CA ARG A 85 9.04 0.73 -6.13
C ARG A 85 10.12 -0.34 -6.26
N GLU A 86 9.85 -1.42 -6.98
CA GLU A 86 10.83 -2.47 -7.25
C GLU A 86 12.01 -1.92 -8.07
N ILE A 87 11.76 -1.06 -9.07
CA ILE A 87 12.78 -0.41 -9.89
C ILE A 87 13.64 0.56 -9.07
N ASP A 88 13.04 1.38 -8.21
CA ASP A 88 13.78 2.27 -7.34
C ASP A 88 14.60 1.48 -6.31
N ALA A 89 14.06 0.37 -5.81
CA ALA A 89 14.79 -0.58 -4.96
C ALA A 89 15.93 -1.30 -5.72
N LEU A 90 15.77 -1.60 -7.02
CA LEU A 90 16.81 -2.18 -7.87
C LEU A 90 17.95 -1.17 -8.19
N LYS A 91 17.63 0.12 -8.33
CA LYS A 91 18.66 1.18 -8.44
C LYS A 91 19.50 1.27 -7.14
N LEU A 92 18.87 1.04 -5.98
CA LEU A 92 19.52 0.97 -4.66
C LEU A 92 20.41 -0.29 -4.48
N PHE A 93 20.04 -1.41 -5.10
CA PHE A 93 20.78 -2.68 -5.04
C PHE A 93 22.24 -2.57 -5.51
N SER A 94 22.51 -1.66 -6.44
CA SER A 94 23.88 -1.46 -6.98
C SER A 94 24.88 -0.87 -5.97
N LYS A 95 24.44 -0.34 -4.82
CA LYS A 95 25.35 0.28 -3.83
C LYS A 95 25.22 -0.22 -2.39
N ASN A 96 24.03 -0.58 -1.88
CA ASN A 96 23.85 -0.97 -0.47
C ASN A 96 22.86 -2.13 -0.26
N GLN A 97 23.36 -3.37 -0.27
CA GLN A 97 22.55 -4.58 -0.08
C GLN A 97 21.78 -4.61 1.27
N SER A 98 22.37 -4.11 2.36
CA SER A 98 21.71 -4.05 3.68
C SER A 98 20.43 -3.21 3.66
N GLU A 99 20.51 -2.07 2.98
CA GLU A 99 19.42 -1.10 2.97
C GLU A 99 18.24 -1.64 2.21
N TYR A 100 18.49 -2.19 1.01
CA TYR A 100 17.48 -2.87 0.22
C TYR A 100 16.76 -3.99 1.01
N VAL A 101 17.53 -4.85 1.69
CA VAL A 101 16.94 -5.94 2.50
C VAL A 101 16.07 -5.37 3.63
N THR A 102 16.46 -4.25 4.20
CA THR A 102 15.67 -3.57 5.23
C THR A 102 14.39 -2.98 4.65
N ASP A 103 14.49 -2.28 3.51
CA ASP A 103 13.35 -1.68 2.84
C ASP A 103 12.28 -2.71 2.49
N MET A 104 12.68 -3.82 1.86
CA MET A 104 11.78 -4.93 1.53
C MET A 104 11.13 -5.54 2.78
N ARG A 105 11.88 -5.64 3.89
CA ARG A 105 11.33 -6.13 5.16
C ARG A 105 10.30 -5.15 5.74
N LEU A 106 10.60 -3.86 5.75
CA LEU A 106 9.68 -2.83 6.25
C LEU A 106 8.40 -2.76 5.41
N ILE A 107 8.51 -2.86 4.08
CA ILE A 107 7.37 -2.94 3.17
C ILE A 107 6.54 -4.19 3.47
N GLY A 108 7.18 -5.36 3.58
CA GLY A 108 6.49 -6.60 3.93
C GLY A 108 5.77 -6.54 5.27
N ILE A 109 6.37 -5.91 6.28
CA ILE A 109 5.75 -5.63 7.59
C ILE A 109 4.50 -4.78 7.38
N ARG A 110 4.62 -3.64 6.67
CA ARG A 110 3.49 -2.73 6.40
C ARG A 110 2.35 -3.44 5.67
N GLU A 111 2.64 -4.13 4.57
CA GLU A 111 1.63 -4.80 3.74
C GLU A 111 0.87 -5.85 4.53
N ARG A 112 1.59 -6.69 5.30
CA ARG A 112 0.97 -7.68 6.17
C ARG A 112 0.00 -7.03 7.15
N LEU A 113 0.40 -5.94 7.79
CA LEU A 113 -0.42 -5.24 8.78
C LEU A 113 -1.66 -4.57 8.17
N VAL A 114 -1.52 -4.02 6.97
CA VAL A 114 -2.64 -3.47 6.20
C VAL A 114 -3.63 -4.59 5.83
N ASN A 115 -3.11 -5.72 5.35
CA ASN A 115 -3.92 -6.89 4.99
C ASN A 115 -4.64 -7.50 6.20
N GLU A 116 -3.98 -7.51 7.36
CA GLU A 116 -4.56 -7.93 8.65
C GLU A 116 -5.53 -6.87 9.24
N LYS A 117 -5.73 -5.73 8.58
CA LYS A 117 -6.56 -4.59 9.02
C LYS A 117 -6.16 -4.02 10.39
N ARG A 118 -4.88 -4.18 10.76
CA ARG A 118 -4.33 -3.64 12.01
C ARG A 118 -3.96 -2.18 11.88
N ILE A 119 -3.61 -1.75 10.66
CA ILE A 119 -3.36 -0.36 10.30
C ILE A 119 -4.02 -0.05 8.95
N ARG A 120 -4.25 1.23 8.69
CA ARG A 120 -4.59 1.71 7.35
C ARG A 120 -3.32 2.07 6.58
N PRO A 121 -3.34 2.07 5.24
CA PRO A 121 -2.16 2.41 4.43
C PRO A 121 -1.50 3.74 4.79
N GLU A 122 -2.30 4.74 5.22
CA GLU A 122 -1.87 6.08 5.63
C GLU A 122 -1.32 6.17 7.06
N ASP A 123 -1.38 5.09 7.85
CA ASP A 123 -0.90 5.10 9.24
C ASP A 123 0.61 4.79 9.35
N MET A 124 1.27 4.39 8.25
CA MET A 124 2.69 4.04 8.19
C MET A 124 3.30 4.42 6.83
N HIS A 125 4.31 5.30 6.86
CA HIS A 125 5.12 5.70 5.71
C HIS A 125 6.57 5.24 5.90
N ILE A 126 7.17 4.73 4.84
CA ILE A 126 8.57 4.28 4.82
C ILE A 126 9.27 5.14 3.78
N MET A 127 10.26 5.90 4.22
CA MET A 127 11.12 6.70 3.36
C MET A 127 12.54 6.18 3.48
N ALA A 128 13.17 5.89 2.35
CA ALA A 128 14.55 5.41 2.29
C ALA A 128 15.47 6.48 1.71
N ASN A 129 16.75 6.41 2.08
CA ASN A 129 17.82 7.22 1.49
C ASN A 129 17.54 8.73 1.52
N ILE A 130 17.18 9.23 2.71
CA ILE A 130 16.91 10.66 2.92
C ILE A 130 18.24 11.39 3.08
N PHE A 131 18.38 12.49 2.35
CA PHE A 131 19.48 13.43 2.47
C PHE A 131 18.98 14.69 3.18
N LEU A 132 19.61 15.02 4.31
CA LEU A 132 19.33 16.24 5.05
C LEU A 132 20.46 17.26 4.83
N PRO A 133 20.13 18.50 4.47
CA PRO A 133 21.12 19.55 4.27
C PRO A 133 21.63 20.07 5.62
N ARG A 134 22.93 19.93 5.90
CA ARG A 134 23.52 20.46 7.14
C ARG A 134 24.14 21.83 6.92
N ASN A 135 23.38 22.90 7.19
CA ASN A 135 23.79 24.31 7.12
C ASN A 135 24.43 24.75 5.78
N GLU A 136 24.70 26.05 5.62
CA GLU A 136 25.07 26.73 4.36
C GLU A 136 26.35 26.22 3.65
N PHE A 137 27.07 25.23 4.19
CA PHE A 137 28.30 24.67 3.62
C PHE A 137 28.35 23.13 3.66
N SER A 138 27.60 22.49 2.74
CA SER A 138 27.97 21.26 2.00
C SER A 138 28.13 19.90 2.70
N GLU A 139 27.83 19.74 3.99
CA GLU A 139 27.72 18.39 4.56
C GLU A 139 26.28 17.88 4.42
N VAL A 140 26.07 16.90 3.54
CA VAL A 140 24.78 16.22 3.40
C VAL A 140 24.77 15.01 4.31
N GLN A 141 23.87 14.98 5.28
CA GLN A 141 23.73 13.83 6.18
C GLN A 141 22.74 12.83 5.58
N ARG A 142 23.16 11.57 5.44
CA ARG A 142 22.32 10.50 4.86
C ARG A 142 21.69 9.66 5.97
N ILE A 143 20.40 9.39 5.83
CA ILE A 143 19.65 8.45 6.65
C ILE A 143 19.27 7.27 5.78
N SER A 144 19.56 6.04 6.25
CA SER A 144 19.18 4.84 5.52
C SER A 144 17.67 4.72 5.39
N HIS A 145 16.92 4.76 6.52
CA HIS A 145 15.46 4.78 6.49
C HIS A 145 14.87 5.65 7.60
N LEU A 146 13.77 6.32 7.28
CA LEU A 146 12.87 6.95 8.22
C LEU A 146 11.49 6.32 8.07
N VAL A 147 11.01 5.71 9.14
CA VAL A 147 9.66 5.14 9.21
C VAL A 147 8.78 6.07 10.02
N LEU A 148 7.76 6.63 9.39
CA LEU A 148 6.78 7.48 10.05
C LEU A 148 5.55 6.66 10.42
N THR A 149 5.17 6.65 11.68
CA THR A 149 3.92 6.03 12.12
C THR A 149 3.18 6.94 13.10
N ARG A 150 1.91 6.60 13.35
CA ARG A 150 1.09 7.34 14.32
C ARG A 150 1.61 7.26 15.76
N THR A 151 2.46 6.31 16.09
CA THR A 151 3.02 6.12 17.44
C THR A 151 4.42 6.70 17.62
N GLY A 152 5.09 7.05 16.53
CA GLY A 152 6.42 7.64 16.58
C GLY A 152 7.08 7.71 15.21
N LEU A 153 8.22 8.39 15.15
CA LEU A 153 9.12 8.36 14.00
C LEU A 153 10.33 7.48 14.36
N TYR A 154 10.80 6.68 13.41
CA TYR A 154 11.88 5.72 13.64
C TYR A 154 12.98 5.90 12.59
N ILE A 155 14.18 6.22 13.03
CA ILE A 155 15.38 6.27 12.19
C ILE A 155 16.00 4.88 12.25
N ILE A 156 16.12 4.21 11.11
CA ILE A 156 16.74 2.89 11.02
C ILE A 156 18.02 3.02 10.20
N ASP A 157 19.14 2.78 10.87
CA ASP A 157 20.43 2.59 10.22
C ASP A 157 20.75 1.09 10.10
N SER A 158 21.05 0.65 8.89
CA SER A 158 21.08 -0.78 8.54
C SER A 158 22.48 -1.24 8.16
N GLN A 159 23.02 -2.19 8.91
CA GLN A 159 24.35 -2.78 8.68
C GLN A 159 24.24 -4.26 8.29
N VAL A 160 25.11 -4.74 7.39
CA VAL A 160 25.25 -6.20 7.18
C VAL A 160 26.21 -6.75 8.21
N LEU A 161 25.88 -7.89 8.81
CA LEU A 161 26.73 -8.53 9.81
C LEU A 161 26.78 -10.05 9.62
N LYS A 162 27.93 -10.65 9.97
CA LYS A 162 28.08 -12.09 10.19
C LYS A 162 28.77 -12.36 11.54
N GLY A 163 27.99 -12.57 12.59
CA GLY A 163 28.55 -12.92 13.89
C GLY A 163 27.66 -12.54 15.07
N HIS A 164 28.21 -11.83 16.05
CA HIS A 164 27.54 -11.59 17.32
C HIS A 164 27.64 -10.13 17.77
N VAL A 165 26.50 -9.57 18.18
CA VAL A 165 26.40 -8.21 18.72
C VAL A 165 26.38 -8.29 20.25
N TYR A 166 27.35 -7.65 20.89
CA TYR A 166 27.41 -7.43 22.33
C TYR A 166 26.96 -5.99 22.61
N ASN A 167 25.70 -5.79 22.97
CA ASN A 167 25.15 -4.46 23.21
C ASN A 167 25.21 -4.08 24.70
N GLY A 168 25.85 -2.95 25.01
CA GLY A 168 25.90 -2.40 26.37
C GLY A 168 26.82 -3.15 27.34
N VAL A 169 27.90 -3.76 26.85
CA VAL A 169 28.88 -4.46 27.70
C VAL A 169 29.73 -3.44 28.48
N SER A 170 30.02 -3.74 29.74
CA SER A 170 30.97 -3.00 30.58
C SER A 170 31.75 -3.97 31.48
N ALA A 171 32.60 -3.47 32.38
CA ALA A 171 33.28 -4.28 33.38
C ALA A 171 32.35 -5.17 34.21
N ALA A 172 31.08 -4.78 34.37
CA ALA A 172 30.08 -5.58 35.07
C ALA A 172 29.88 -6.98 34.46
N GLN A 173 30.10 -7.12 33.15
CA GLN A 173 29.91 -8.37 32.42
C GLN A 173 31.20 -9.21 32.29
N PHE A 174 32.38 -8.72 32.71
CA PHE A 174 33.64 -9.45 32.50
C PHE A 174 33.71 -10.78 33.25
N LYS A 175 32.99 -10.92 34.37
CA LYS A 175 32.91 -12.20 35.08
C LYS A 175 32.17 -13.26 34.25
N GLU A 176 31.12 -12.86 33.54
CA GLU A 176 30.31 -13.73 32.69
C GLU A 176 30.94 -13.94 31.31
N GLN A 177 31.66 -12.94 30.80
CA GLN A 177 32.34 -12.95 29.52
C GLN A 177 33.82 -12.51 29.67
N PRO A 178 34.71 -13.38 30.20
CA PRO A 178 36.10 -13.00 30.50
C PRO A 178 36.91 -12.51 29.30
N MET A 179 36.59 -12.99 28.09
CA MET A 179 37.22 -12.52 26.86
C MET A 179 37.04 -11.00 26.66
N MET A 180 35.91 -10.43 27.11
CA MET A 180 35.64 -9.00 26.93
C MET A 180 36.64 -8.11 27.65
N GLU A 181 37.24 -8.56 28.77
CA GLU A 181 38.28 -7.78 29.43
C GLU A 181 39.51 -7.57 28.54
N GLN A 182 39.89 -8.62 27.79
CA GLN A 182 40.99 -8.53 26.84
C GLN A 182 40.61 -7.63 25.66
N VAL A 183 39.38 -7.74 25.15
CA VAL A 183 38.88 -6.90 24.05
C VAL A 183 38.91 -5.43 24.44
N PHE A 184 38.38 -5.07 25.61
CA PHE A 184 38.41 -3.70 26.13
C PHE A 184 39.84 -3.17 26.29
N SER A 185 40.74 -4.00 26.82
CA SER A 185 42.14 -3.60 26.99
C SER A 185 42.87 -3.44 25.66
N THR A 186 42.53 -4.24 24.65
CA THR A 186 43.15 -4.20 23.31
C THR A 186 42.65 -3.00 22.51
N LEU A 187 41.37 -2.67 22.63
CA LEU A 187 40.72 -1.57 21.92
C LEU A 187 40.75 -0.24 22.70
N ASP A 188 41.44 -0.20 23.85
CA ASP A 188 41.54 0.96 24.76
C ASP A 188 40.17 1.56 25.12
N LEU A 189 39.22 0.69 25.49
CA LEU A 189 37.85 1.07 25.81
C LEU A 189 37.66 1.35 27.31
N ASP A 190 36.84 2.37 27.61
CA ASP A 190 36.46 2.65 28.99
C ASP A 190 35.58 1.53 29.56
N ARG A 191 36.12 0.88 30.60
CA ARG A 191 35.54 -0.24 31.32
C ARG A 191 34.26 0.13 32.09
N THR A 192 34.04 1.40 32.38
CA THR A 192 32.89 1.88 33.17
C THR A 192 31.69 2.24 32.30
N THR A 193 31.93 2.64 31.06
CA THR A 193 30.88 2.97 30.09
C THR A 193 30.36 1.72 29.39
N PRO A 194 29.03 1.56 29.22
CA PRO A 194 28.48 0.54 28.35
C PRO A 194 28.92 0.77 26.90
N GLN A 195 29.47 -0.28 26.27
CA GLN A 195 29.95 -0.27 24.89
C GLN A 195 29.15 -1.26 24.05
N THR A 196 28.94 -0.93 22.78
CA THR A 196 28.35 -1.82 21.77
C THR A 196 29.44 -2.35 20.86
N LEU A 197 29.75 -3.63 21.02
CA LEU A 197 30.81 -4.32 20.30
C LEU A 197 30.23 -5.36 19.37
N VAL A 198 30.78 -5.46 18.19
CA VAL A 198 30.33 -6.41 17.18
C VAL A 198 31.50 -7.32 16.85
N LEU A 199 31.31 -8.62 17.08
CA LEU A 199 32.18 -9.66 16.57
C LEU A 199 31.71 -10.00 15.16
N ASP A 200 32.44 -9.52 14.15
CA ASP A 200 32.12 -9.74 12.74
C ASP A 200 33.10 -10.71 12.10
N GLN A 201 32.61 -11.50 11.16
CA GLN A 201 33.44 -12.35 10.33
C GLN A 201 33.86 -11.61 9.07
N ASN A 202 35.17 -11.56 8.86
CA ASN A 202 35.76 -10.93 7.70
C ASN A 202 35.47 -11.73 6.41
N GLU A 203 35.66 -11.10 5.25
CA GLU A 203 35.34 -11.69 3.95
C GLU A 203 36.13 -12.96 3.62
N ASP A 204 37.31 -13.15 4.23
CA ASP A 204 38.13 -14.36 4.12
C ASP A 204 37.49 -15.60 4.75
N LYS A 205 36.44 -15.42 5.56
CA LYS A 205 35.70 -16.44 6.32
C LYS A 205 36.53 -17.19 7.39
N GLU A 206 37.81 -16.86 7.55
CA GLU A 206 38.74 -17.51 8.46
C GLU A 206 39.14 -16.61 9.63
N SER A 207 38.87 -15.31 9.54
CA SER A 207 39.17 -14.36 10.60
C SER A 207 37.93 -13.64 11.13
N LEU A 208 38.02 -13.24 12.39
CA LEU A 208 37.02 -12.48 13.11
C LEU A 208 37.62 -11.14 13.55
N SER A 209 36.83 -10.08 13.54
CA SER A 209 37.21 -8.76 14.04
C SER A 209 36.20 -8.26 15.06
N PHE A 210 36.70 -7.52 16.06
CA PHE A 210 35.85 -6.74 16.96
C PHE A 210 35.78 -5.30 16.47
N VAL A 211 34.56 -4.83 16.23
CA VAL A 211 34.28 -3.46 15.82
C VAL A 211 33.48 -2.76 16.92
N ASN A 212 33.93 -1.56 17.31
CA ASN A 212 33.20 -0.74 18.27
C ASN A 212 32.18 0.15 17.54
N TYR A 213 30.90 -0.06 17.83
CA TYR A 213 29.77 0.70 17.29
C TYR A 213 29.26 1.80 18.23
N THR A 214 29.87 1.99 19.40
CA THR A 214 29.40 2.97 20.40
C THR A 214 29.41 4.40 19.86
N THR A 215 30.47 4.80 19.15
CA THR A 215 30.52 6.13 18.51
C THR A 215 29.43 6.28 17.45
N HIS A 216 29.22 5.25 16.63
CA HIS A 216 28.19 5.25 15.60
C HIS A 216 26.77 5.38 16.20
N LEU A 217 26.50 4.71 17.31
CA LEU A 217 25.25 4.89 18.05
C LEU A 217 25.05 6.33 18.50
N ASN A 218 26.08 6.97 19.07
CA ASN A 218 26.01 8.37 19.49
C ASN A 218 25.76 9.32 18.30
N GLU A 219 26.33 9.02 17.13
CA GLU A 219 26.10 9.78 15.90
C GLU A 219 24.64 9.69 15.42
N ILE A 220 24.05 8.49 15.46
CA ILE A 220 22.63 8.29 15.12
C ILE A 220 21.72 8.99 16.15
N GLU A 221 22.05 8.96 17.44
CA GLU A 221 21.29 9.68 18.47
C GLU A 221 21.34 11.20 18.26
N LYS A 222 22.52 11.72 17.92
CA LYS A 222 22.67 13.12 17.56
C LYS A 222 21.82 13.47 16.32
N LEU A 223 21.84 12.61 15.31
CA LEU A 223 21.00 12.77 14.11
C LEU A 223 19.51 12.85 14.45
N ALA A 224 19.02 12.04 15.38
CA ALA A 224 17.64 12.14 15.83
C ALA A 224 17.31 13.50 16.47
N GLY A 225 18.24 14.05 17.26
CA GLY A 225 18.11 15.40 17.82
C GLY A 225 18.15 16.50 16.76
N ASP A 226 19.03 16.36 15.77
CA ASP A 226 19.14 17.28 14.63
C ASP A 226 17.81 17.28 13.83
N ILE A 227 17.27 16.10 13.49
CA ILE A 227 15.97 15.95 12.79
C ILE A 227 14.81 16.52 13.60
N GLN A 228 14.79 16.25 14.91
CA GLN A 228 13.75 16.80 15.78
C GLN A 228 13.72 18.33 15.69
N THR A 229 14.89 18.96 15.66
CA THR A 229 15.01 20.41 15.60
C THR A 229 14.65 20.94 14.22
N GLU A 230 15.19 20.33 13.16
CA GLU A 230 15.02 20.75 11.78
C GLU A 230 13.55 20.67 11.32
N LEU A 231 12.86 19.56 11.63
CA LEU A 231 11.47 19.32 11.27
C LEU A 231 10.45 19.80 12.33
N ASN A 232 10.95 20.48 13.38
CA ASN A 232 10.19 20.96 14.53
C ASN A 232 9.25 19.88 15.12
N LEU A 233 9.80 18.70 15.40
CA LEU A 233 9.04 17.55 15.88
C LEU A 233 8.73 17.63 17.37
N LYS A 234 7.51 17.22 17.74
CA LYS A 234 7.05 17.16 19.13
C LYS A 234 7.83 16.12 19.95
N PHE A 235 8.27 15.04 19.31
CA PHE A 235 8.99 13.93 19.95
C PHE A 235 10.27 13.64 19.18
N THR A 236 11.34 13.33 19.89
CA THR A 236 12.60 12.87 19.30
C THR A 236 12.35 11.53 18.57
N PRO A 237 12.76 11.39 17.30
CA PRO A 237 12.70 10.12 16.60
C PRO A 237 13.43 9.01 17.38
N THR A 238 12.84 7.82 17.42
CA THR A 238 13.49 6.65 18.01
C THR A 238 14.53 6.11 17.05
N THR A 239 15.76 5.93 17.52
CA THR A 239 16.85 5.43 16.71
C THR A 239 16.94 3.92 16.81
N ILE A 240 17.21 3.27 15.69
CA ILE A 240 17.35 1.82 15.58
C ILE A 240 18.62 1.53 14.78
N LEU A 241 19.58 0.87 15.42
CA LEU A 241 20.70 0.24 14.73
C LEU A 241 20.31 -1.20 14.42
N TYR A 242 20.18 -1.52 13.14
CA TYR A 242 19.66 -2.79 12.67
C TYR A 242 20.72 -3.59 11.92
N PHE A 243 21.00 -4.79 12.41
CA PHE A 243 21.94 -5.70 11.76
C PHE A 243 21.21 -6.76 10.93
N ASN A 244 21.38 -6.66 9.62
CA ASN A 244 20.95 -7.67 8.66
C ASN A 244 21.92 -8.84 8.64
N PRO A 245 21.42 -10.08 8.77
CA PRO A 245 22.27 -11.24 8.66
C PRO A 245 22.65 -11.47 7.18
N LYS A 246 23.94 -11.68 6.92
CA LYS A 246 24.44 -11.99 5.56
C LYS A 246 23.87 -13.33 5.04
N ASN A 247 23.61 -14.27 5.94
CA ASN A 247 22.91 -15.54 5.71
C ASN A 247 21.90 -15.77 6.85
N ASP A 248 20.79 -16.48 6.60
CA ASP A 248 19.79 -16.75 7.64
C ASP A 248 20.41 -17.38 8.91
N GLY A 249 20.04 -16.83 10.08
CA GLY A 249 20.53 -17.26 11.39
C GLY A 249 21.99 -16.90 11.71
N ALA A 250 22.70 -16.18 10.83
CA ALA A 250 24.12 -15.87 11.02
C ALA A 250 24.43 -14.71 11.98
N VAL A 251 23.41 -14.10 12.59
CA VAL A 251 23.58 -12.99 13.53
C VAL A 251 22.82 -13.27 14.82
N THR A 252 23.50 -13.03 15.93
CA THR A 252 22.95 -13.17 17.29
C THR A 252 23.29 -11.93 18.12
N ILE A 253 22.57 -11.72 19.22
CA ILE A 253 22.78 -10.57 20.12
C ILE A 253 22.77 -11.02 21.58
N SER A 254 23.72 -10.50 22.35
CA SER A 254 23.67 -10.43 23.81
C SER A 254 23.44 -8.98 24.22
N ASN A 255 22.25 -8.70 24.75
CA ASN A 255 21.85 -7.34 25.10
C ASN A 255 21.91 -7.12 26.62
N TYR A 256 22.87 -6.32 27.05
CA TYR A 256 23.07 -5.89 28.43
C TYR A 256 22.68 -4.43 28.66
N ALA A 257 22.33 -3.69 27.60
CA ALA A 257 21.94 -2.29 27.69
C ALA A 257 20.62 -2.14 28.47
N GLN A 258 20.68 -1.46 29.62
CA GLN A 258 19.51 -1.23 30.47
C GLN A 258 18.68 -0.02 30.03
N SER A 259 19.34 1.02 29.52
CA SER A 259 18.71 2.22 28.99
C SER A 259 19.56 2.79 27.87
N SER A 260 19.11 2.59 26.64
CA SER A 260 19.69 3.21 25.44
C SER A 260 18.56 3.88 24.67
N ASN A 261 18.81 5.11 24.21
CA ASN A 261 17.88 5.82 23.33
C ASN A 261 17.81 5.09 21.98
N THR A 262 18.93 4.53 21.53
CA THR A 262 19.01 3.65 20.37
C THR A 262 18.67 2.20 20.70
N LYS A 263 17.78 1.61 19.91
CA LYS A 263 17.49 0.18 19.93
C LYS A 263 18.44 -0.55 19.00
N VAL A 264 19.05 -1.62 19.49
CA VAL A 264 19.91 -2.48 18.67
C VAL A 264 19.15 -3.77 18.39
N LEU A 265 18.87 -4.02 17.11
CA LEU A 265 18.06 -5.16 16.67
C LEU A 265 18.88 -6.04 15.71
N VAL A 266 18.69 -7.35 15.79
CA VAL A 266 19.33 -8.31 14.89
C VAL A 266 18.32 -9.18 14.18
N GLY A 267 18.44 -9.29 12.86
CA GLY A 267 17.63 -10.20 12.06
C GLY A 267 16.17 -9.79 11.88
N PRO A 268 15.48 -10.45 10.93
CA PRO A 268 14.12 -10.08 10.53
C PRO A 268 13.12 -10.25 11.69
N GLU A 269 13.28 -11.27 12.52
CA GLU A 269 12.36 -11.59 13.60
C GLU A 269 12.29 -10.48 14.66
N GLN A 270 13.43 -9.93 15.08
CA GLN A 270 13.45 -8.85 16.07
C GLN A 270 12.92 -7.54 15.50
N LEU A 271 13.19 -7.24 14.22
CA LEU A 271 12.63 -6.07 13.56
C LEU A 271 11.09 -6.18 13.50
N ASP A 272 10.61 -7.36 13.10
CA ASP A 272 9.17 -7.63 13.02
C ASP A 272 8.49 -7.55 14.39
N GLU A 273 9.08 -8.18 15.41
CA GLU A 273 8.59 -8.13 16.78
C GLU A 273 8.57 -6.70 17.32
N PHE A 274 9.63 -5.92 17.05
CA PHE A 274 9.73 -4.53 17.47
C PHE A 274 8.57 -3.70 16.90
N PHE A 275 8.37 -3.75 15.58
CA PHE A 275 7.26 -3.03 14.96
C PHE A 275 5.92 -3.55 15.47
N ASN A 276 5.71 -4.86 15.55
CA ASN A 276 4.48 -5.45 16.04
C ASN A 276 4.09 -5.02 17.46
N LYS A 277 5.05 -4.97 18.37
CA LYS A 277 4.81 -4.62 19.78
C LYS A 277 4.76 -3.11 20.00
N PHE A 278 5.80 -2.39 19.60
CA PHE A 278 5.99 -1.00 20.04
C PHE A 278 5.31 0.01 19.14
N VAL A 279 5.15 -0.30 17.85
CA VAL A 279 4.60 0.65 16.89
C VAL A 279 3.07 0.59 16.84
N PHE A 280 2.44 -0.50 17.26
CA PHE A 280 0.97 -0.64 17.18
C PHE A 280 0.24 -0.71 18.52
N HIS A 281 0.93 -1.01 19.62
CA HIS A 281 0.36 -0.90 20.98
C HIS A 281 0.83 0.35 21.73
N GLY A 282 1.67 1.16 21.08
CA GLY A 282 2.17 2.41 21.63
C GLY A 282 1.09 3.49 21.72
N ARG A 283 1.37 4.52 22.53
CA ARG A 283 0.54 5.72 22.58
C ARG A 283 0.66 6.48 21.26
N ILE A 284 -0.48 6.88 20.69
CA ILE A 284 -0.50 7.73 19.49
C ILE A 284 0.17 9.08 19.80
N GLN A 285 1.17 9.42 19.00
CA GLN A 285 1.96 10.65 19.07
C GLN A 285 1.66 11.60 17.91
N TYR A 286 1.29 11.05 16.74
CA TYR A 286 1.09 11.79 15.49
C TYR A 286 -0.25 11.43 14.84
N ASN A 287 -0.92 12.43 14.24
CA ASN A 287 -2.07 12.21 13.37
C ASN A 287 -1.62 12.12 11.89
N VAL A 288 -2.55 11.80 10.98
CA VAL A 288 -2.22 11.62 9.55
C VAL A 288 -1.70 12.93 8.92
N GLU A 289 -2.22 14.08 9.33
CA GLU A 289 -1.81 15.40 8.84
C GLU A 289 -0.38 15.74 9.29
N ASP A 290 -0.03 15.42 10.54
CA ASP A 290 1.32 15.57 11.08
C ASP A 290 2.31 14.72 10.27
N LEU A 291 1.95 13.47 9.93
CA LEU A 291 2.80 12.58 9.15
C LEU A 291 3.00 13.09 7.71
N GLN A 292 1.92 13.57 7.08
CA GLN A 292 1.99 14.14 5.74
C GLN A 292 2.88 15.39 5.72
N ARG A 293 2.74 16.29 6.70
CA ARG A 293 3.61 17.48 6.82
C ARG A 293 5.08 17.09 6.91
N VAL A 294 5.42 16.11 7.76
CA VAL A 294 6.79 15.63 7.94
C VAL A 294 7.34 15.03 6.64
N MET A 295 6.51 14.28 5.92
CA MET A 295 6.88 13.71 4.62
C MET A 295 7.15 14.80 3.57
N ASP A 296 6.23 15.77 3.43
CA ASP A 296 6.37 16.88 2.47
C ASP A 296 7.63 17.71 2.74
N GLU A 297 7.96 17.96 4.02
CA GLU A 297 9.15 18.70 4.43
C GLU A 297 10.43 17.95 4.09
N ILE A 298 10.47 16.64 4.31
CA ILE A 298 11.61 15.79 3.96
C ILE A 298 11.78 15.67 2.44
N GLU A 299 10.68 15.52 1.70
CA GLU A 299 10.71 15.49 0.23
C GLU A 299 11.25 16.80 -0.34
N SER A 300 11.03 17.94 0.33
CA SER A 300 11.60 19.23 -0.10
C SER A 300 13.13 19.29 -0.05
N PHE A 301 13.77 18.40 0.71
CA PHE A 301 15.23 18.32 0.85
C PHE A 301 15.91 17.40 -0.18
N ASN A 302 15.15 16.53 -0.87
CA ASN A 302 15.66 15.49 -1.77
C ASN A 302 15.35 15.78 -3.25
#